data_AF-A0A1Y2D8T6-F1
#
_entry.id   AF-A0A1Y2D8T6-F1
#
_cell.length_a   1.000
_cell.length_b   1.000
_cell.length_c   1.000
_cell.angle_alpha   90.00
_cell.angle_beta   90.00
_cell.angle_gamma   90.00
#
_symmetry.space_group_name_H-M   'P 1'
#
loop_
_entity.id
_entity.type
_entity.pdbx_description
1 polymer ?
#
loop_
_entity_poly.entity_id
_entity_poly.type
_entity_poly.pdbx_seq_one_letter_code
_entity_poly.pdbx_strand_id
1 'polypeptide(L)'
;MRVGCLSEHEICQALSTRRLVDGLLVRCQQGGGEGCGGTHLLSERAHHLQYECPERLIECVGKCGAIFSAKQALDHVSTCPEALLPCEVGGWQCKKIKRSKMAIHLLGCEHYKCAYASQGCSFEGTRYDRDHHQSSYCDPLHRKLQDTSLELEAVSVDAKDQVDALSAELSHAHDYIYTLEEMIQDLKQKITLSPPEQPALVLSSPPSVRFSTPTSRATFSSTDDDSEASEEPVYPFADILEWRAGQIARKTVEEANKKRRGSLDLVDVEQPLKRSRDA
;
A
#
# COMPACT_ATOMS: atom_id res chain seq x y z
N MET A 1 66.94 -11.04 35.29
CA MET A 1 66.22 -12.02 34.46
C MET A 1 67.04 -12.22 33.19
N ARG A 2 67.63 -13.41 32.98
CA ARG A 2 68.44 -13.70 31.79
C ARG A 2 67.53 -14.34 30.74
N VAL A 3 67.32 -13.64 29.63
CA VAL A 3 66.66 -14.21 28.43
C VAL A 3 67.72 -15.08 27.75
N GLY A 4 67.59 -16.39 27.83
CA GLY A 4 68.48 -17.31 27.12
C GLY A 4 68.20 -17.27 25.63
N CYS A 5 69.18 -16.84 24.84
CA CYS A 5 69.13 -16.97 23.39
C CYS A 5 69.21 -18.46 23.04
N LEU A 6 68.14 -19.01 22.45
CA LEU A 6 68.17 -20.34 21.85
C LEU A 6 69.21 -20.35 20.72
N SER A 7 69.98 -21.43 20.66
CA SER A 7 70.98 -21.61 19.61
C SER A 7 70.31 -21.80 18.24
N GLU A 8 70.98 -21.39 17.16
CA GLU A 8 70.45 -21.53 15.78
C GLU A 8 70.09 -22.98 15.43
N HIS A 9 70.72 -23.95 16.10
CA HIS A 9 70.43 -25.38 15.96
C HIS A 9 69.07 -25.77 16.59
N GLU A 10 68.71 -25.18 17.74
CA GLU A 10 67.40 -25.37 18.37
C GLU A 10 66.29 -24.72 17.54
N ILE A 11 66.57 -23.59 16.90
CA ILE A 11 65.65 -22.94 15.96
C ILE A 11 65.40 -23.83 14.74
N CYS A 12 66.44 -24.45 14.16
CA CYS A 12 66.29 -25.37 13.02
C CYS A 12 65.56 -26.68 13.39
N GLN A 13 65.78 -27.26 14.57
CA GLN A 13 65.02 -28.43 15.03
C GLN A 13 63.55 -28.08 15.31
N ALA A 14 63.26 -26.91 15.88
CA ALA A 14 61.90 -26.41 16.07
C ALA A 14 61.18 -26.13 14.74
N LEU A 15 61.89 -25.65 13.71
CA LEU A 15 61.34 -25.42 12.38
C LEU A 15 61.12 -26.72 11.60
N SER A 16 61.98 -27.72 11.77
CA SER A 16 61.83 -29.05 11.15
C SER A 16 60.64 -29.82 11.72
N THR A 17 60.41 -29.72 13.03
CA THR A 17 59.23 -30.34 13.66
C THR A 17 57.95 -29.61 13.26
N ARG A 18 57.99 -28.29 13.05
CA ARG A 18 56.85 -27.50 12.53
C ARG A 18 56.39 -27.95 11.14
N ARG A 19 57.31 -28.24 10.21
CA ARG A 19 56.99 -28.71 8.85
C ARG A 19 56.32 -30.09 8.81
N LEU A 20 56.53 -30.94 9.81
CA LEU A 20 55.89 -32.26 9.88
C LEU A 20 54.43 -32.19 10.33
N VAL A 21 53.99 -31.08 10.93
CA VAL A 21 52.62 -30.93 11.45
C VAL A 21 51.64 -30.39 10.39
N ASP A 22 52.14 -29.62 9.42
CA ASP A 22 51.34 -28.90 8.40
C ASP A 22 50.69 -29.79 7.33
N GLY A 23 50.80 -31.12 7.45
CA GLY A 23 50.09 -32.09 6.60
C GLY A 23 49.36 -33.17 7.38
N LEU A 24 49.35 -33.11 8.71
CA LEU A 24 48.74 -34.17 9.52
C LEU A 24 47.22 -34.03 9.48
N LEU A 25 46.58 -35.01 8.85
CA LEU A 25 45.14 -35.16 8.83
C LEU A 25 44.66 -35.82 10.13
N VAL A 26 43.67 -35.20 10.77
CA VAL A 26 43.05 -35.68 12.00
C VAL A 26 41.54 -35.79 11.84
N ARG A 27 40.96 -36.87 12.35
CA ARG A 27 39.50 -37.05 12.40
C ARG A 27 38.90 -36.26 13.56
N CYS A 28 37.79 -35.59 13.30
CA CYS A 28 37.02 -34.90 14.34
C CYS A 28 36.30 -35.92 15.24
N GLN A 29 36.53 -35.84 16.56
CA GLN A 29 35.92 -36.71 17.58
C GLN A 29 34.88 -35.97 18.45
N GLN A 30 34.37 -34.83 17.98
CA GLN A 30 33.47 -33.96 18.75
C GLN A 30 32.02 -34.47 18.67
N GLY A 31 31.41 -34.79 19.82
CA GLY A 31 30.06 -35.37 19.92
C GLY A 31 30.13 -36.83 20.37
N GLY A 32 29.29 -37.24 21.34
CA GLY A 32 29.37 -38.55 21.99
C GLY A 32 29.18 -39.70 21.01
N GLY A 33 30.28 -40.32 20.56
CA GLY A 33 30.28 -41.45 19.63
C GLY A 33 31.39 -41.32 18.59
N GLU A 34 31.03 -40.97 17.35
CA GLU A 34 31.92 -41.02 16.18
C GLU A 34 32.38 -39.62 15.69
N GLY A 35 31.98 -38.56 16.38
CA GLY A 35 32.18 -37.18 15.93
C GLY A 35 31.42 -36.85 14.64
N CYS A 36 31.83 -35.79 13.93
CA CYS A 36 31.23 -35.44 12.64
C CYS A 36 31.75 -36.29 11.45
N GLY A 37 32.69 -37.22 11.70
CA GLY A 37 33.34 -38.04 10.67
C GLY A 37 34.32 -37.30 9.74
N GLY A 38 34.35 -35.96 9.78
CA GLY A 38 35.24 -35.12 8.97
C GLY A 38 36.72 -35.32 9.30
N THR A 39 37.56 -35.26 8.27
CA THR A 39 39.02 -35.28 8.39
C THR A 39 39.57 -33.93 7.96
N HIS A 40 40.36 -33.29 8.83
CA HIS A 40 40.85 -31.93 8.65
C HIS A 40 42.35 -31.87 8.92
N LEU A 41 43.04 -30.86 8.39
CA LEU A 41 44.41 -30.58 8.81
C LEU A 41 44.42 -30.23 10.30
N LEU A 42 45.45 -30.67 11.03
CA LEU A 42 45.57 -30.39 12.45
C LEU A 42 45.56 -28.87 12.74
N SER A 43 46.12 -28.06 11.85
CA SER A 43 46.07 -26.59 11.89
C SER A 43 44.66 -26.01 11.75
N GLU A 44 43.78 -26.67 10.99
CA GLU A 44 42.40 -26.24 10.74
C GLU A 44 41.41 -26.78 11.78
N ARG A 45 41.80 -27.79 12.56
CA ARG A 45 40.91 -28.44 13.54
C ARG A 45 40.25 -27.45 14.49
N ALA A 46 40.98 -26.44 14.96
CA ALA A 46 40.43 -25.42 15.85
C ALA A 46 39.32 -24.59 15.18
N HIS A 47 39.57 -24.15 13.93
CA HIS A 47 38.58 -23.43 13.13
C HIS A 47 37.34 -24.30 12.87
N HIS A 48 37.55 -25.55 12.47
CA HIS A 48 36.48 -26.51 12.25
C HIS A 48 35.60 -26.67 13.49
N LEU A 49 36.20 -26.94 14.66
CA LEU A 49 35.44 -27.12 15.91
C LEU A 49 34.66 -25.87 16.33
N GLN A 50 35.19 -24.68 16.04
CA GLN A 50 34.56 -23.42 16.43
C GLN A 50 33.43 -22.99 15.49
N TYR A 51 33.58 -23.19 14.17
CA TYR A 51 32.69 -22.57 13.18
C TYR A 51 31.99 -23.54 12.21
N GLU A 52 32.58 -24.70 11.93
CA GLU A 52 32.11 -25.55 10.81
C GLU A 52 31.52 -26.89 11.27
N CYS A 53 32.02 -27.46 12.36
CA CYS A 53 31.62 -28.79 12.83
C CYS A 53 30.11 -28.80 13.13
N PRO A 54 29.30 -29.65 12.46
CA PRO A 54 27.86 -29.74 12.72
C PRO A 54 27.55 -30.34 14.09
N GLU A 55 28.50 -31.11 14.65
CA GLU A 55 28.41 -31.72 15.97
C GLU A 55 29.07 -30.87 17.07
N ARG A 56 29.50 -29.64 16.78
CA ARG A 56 30.01 -28.74 17.82
C ARG A 56 28.90 -28.41 18.81
N LEU A 57 29.26 -28.37 20.08
CA LEU A 57 28.34 -28.01 21.15
C LEU A 57 28.16 -26.50 21.19
N ILE A 58 26.92 -26.04 21.06
CA ILE A 58 26.54 -24.64 21.10
C ILE A 58 25.56 -24.45 22.25
N GLU A 59 25.81 -23.44 23.09
CA GLU A 59 24.86 -22.99 24.09
C GLU A 59 23.68 -22.27 23.42
N CYS A 60 22.47 -22.51 23.92
CA CYS A 60 21.29 -21.83 23.38
C CYS A 60 21.43 -20.30 23.42
N VAL A 61 21.20 -19.65 22.27
CA VAL A 61 21.22 -18.17 22.12
C VAL A 61 20.20 -17.49 23.04
N GLY A 62 19.06 -18.15 23.31
CA GLY A 62 18.05 -17.70 24.25
C GLY A 62 18.46 -17.79 25.73
N LYS A 63 19.66 -18.30 26.03
CA LYS A 63 20.21 -18.51 27.37
C LYS A 63 19.32 -19.39 28.26
N CYS A 64 18.68 -20.41 27.69
CA CYS A 64 17.92 -21.40 28.47
C CYS A 64 18.81 -22.37 29.25
N GLY A 65 20.14 -22.32 29.06
CA GLY A 65 21.12 -23.20 29.71
C GLY A 65 21.31 -24.56 29.04
N ALA A 66 20.50 -24.91 28.04
CA ALA A 66 20.67 -26.13 27.29
C ALA A 66 21.81 -26.01 26.25
N ILE A 67 22.52 -27.12 26.06
CA ILE A 67 23.65 -27.27 25.14
C ILE A 67 23.24 -28.31 24.09
N PHE A 68 23.39 -27.96 22.81
CA PHE A 68 22.99 -28.82 21.68
C PHE A 68 24.15 -28.94 20.69
N SER A 69 24.12 -29.96 19.84
CA SER A 69 24.95 -29.90 18.62
C SER A 69 24.47 -28.78 17.70
N ALA A 70 25.34 -28.19 16.89
CA ALA A 70 24.96 -27.12 15.97
C ALA A 70 23.78 -27.52 15.04
N LYS A 71 23.73 -28.80 14.65
CA LYS A 71 22.60 -29.37 13.90
C LYS A 71 21.29 -29.30 14.70
N GLN A 72 21.29 -29.74 15.95
CA GLN A 72 20.10 -29.73 16.82
C GLN A 72 19.73 -28.32 17.32
N ALA A 73 20.70 -27.41 17.38
CA ALA A 73 20.49 -26.04 17.84
C ALA A 73 19.44 -25.33 16.97
N LEU A 74 19.43 -25.55 15.66
CA LEU A 74 18.44 -24.96 14.74
C LEU A 74 17.01 -25.38 15.10
N ASP A 75 16.79 -26.66 15.34
CA ASP A 75 15.48 -27.18 15.75
C ASP A 75 15.07 -26.61 17.12
N HIS A 76 16.03 -26.49 18.05
CA HIS A 76 15.79 -25.92 19.36
C HIS A 76 15.37 -24.44 19.30
N VAL A 77 15.99 -23.60 18.46
CA VAL A 77 15.63 -22.17 18.37
C VAL A 77 14.13 -21.98 18.08
N SER A 78 13.56 -22.87 17.25
CA SER A 78 12.15 -22.82 16.88
C SER A 78 11.19 -23.18 18.02
N THR A 79 11.66 -23.82 19.10
CA THR A 79 10.84 -24.30 20.23
C THR A 79 11.31 -23.79 21.59
N CYS A 80 12.44 -23.07 21.66
CA CYS A 80 13.03 -22.61 22.90
C CYS A 80 12.09 -21.69 23.69
N PRO A 81 11.78 -21.99 24.97
CA PRO A 81 10.88 -21.17 25.80
C PRO A 81 11.49 -19.81 26.16
N GLU A 82 12.82 -19.71 26.21
CA GLU A 82 13.55 -18.48 26.52
C GLU A 82 13.93 -17.68 25.27
N ALA A 83 13.57 -18.17 24.07
CA ALA A 83 13.77 -17.41 22.84
C ALA A 83 13.03 -16.08 22.91
N LEU A 84 13.74 -15.00 22.58
CA LEU A 84 13.19 -13.65 22.49
C LEU A 84 12.55 -13.46 21.12
N LEU A 85 11.23 -13.38 21.09
CA LEU A 85 10.42 -13.19 19.89
C LEU A 85 9.84 -11.77 19.85
N PRO A 86 9.65 -11.19 18.66
CA PRO A 86 8.86 -9.98 18.51
C PRO A 86 7.38 -10.26 18.88
N CYS A 87 6.67 -9.24 19.34
CA CYS A 87 5.22 -9.36 19.55
C CYS A 87 4.50 -9.45 18.20
N GLU A 88 3.55 -10.38 18.08
CA GLU A 88 2.75 -10.57 16.87
C GLU A 88 1.77 -9.42 16.61
N VAL A 89 1.40 -8.69 17.66
CA VAL A 89 0.40 -7.61 17.63
C VAL A 89 1.08 -6.25 17.49
N GLY A 90 1.96 -5.89 18.42
CA GLY A 90 2.64 -4.59 18.43
C GLY A 90 3.89 -4.52 17.55
N GLY A 91 4.35 -5.64 17.00
CA GLY A 91 5.57 -5.71 16.19
C GLY A 91 6.77 -5.10 16.91
N TRP A 92 7.23 -3.95 16.42
CA TRP A 92 8.38 -3.20 16.94
C TRP A 92 8.06 -2.28 18.13
N GLN A 93 6.78 -2.00 18.40
CA GLN A 93 6.36 -1.17 19.54
C GLN A 93 6.56 -1.91 20.87
N CYS A 94 6.50 -3.24 20.85
CA CYS A 94 6.83 -4.08 22.00
C CYS A 94 8.34 -4.38 22.06
N LYS A 95 8.89 -4.44 23.28
CA LYS A 95 10.21 -5.06 23.51
C LYS A 95 10.15 -6.55 23.14
N LYS A 96 11.28 -7.15 22.74
CA LYS A 96 11.35 -8.60 22.49
C LYS A 96 10.97 -9.38 23.76
N ILE A 97 10.14 -10.40 23.60
CA ILE A 97 9.47 -11.11 24.69
C ILE A 97 9.89 -12.56 24.66
N LYS A 98 10.14 -13.15 25.83
CA LYS A 98 10.39 -14.58 25.94
C LYS A 98 9.17 -15.35 25.46
N ARG A 99 9.36 -16.40 24.66
CA ARG A 99 8.28 -17.27 24.17
C ARG A 99 7.39 -17.77 25.32
N SER A 100 7.98 -18.17 26.44
CA SER A 100 7.27 -18.61 27.65
C SER A 100 6.33 -17.55 28.25
N LYS A 101 6.64 -16.27 28.05
CA LYS A 101 5.84 -15.13 28.53
C LYS A 101 4.93 -14.53 27.46
N MET A 102 4.97 -15.03 26.23
CA MET A 102 4.21 -14.46 25.11
C MET A 102 2.70 -14.54 25.36
N ALA A 103 2.19 -15.67 25.85
CA ALA A 103 0.77 -15.84 26.14
C ALA A 103 0.25 -14.79 27.15
N ILE A 104 0.99 -14.53 28.22
CA ILE A 104 0.63 -13.52 29.23
C ILE A 104 0.76 -12.11 28.64
N HIS A 105 1.78 -11.84 27.83
CA HIS A 105 1.90 -10.56 27.15
C HIS A 105 0.72 -10.27 26.24
N LEU A 106 0.26 -11.25 25.44
CA LEU A 106 -0.87 -11.06 24.54
C LEU A 106 -2.18 -10.75 25.27
N LEU A 107 -2.34 -11.19 26.53
CA LEU A 107 -3.49 -10.83 27.36
C LEU A 107 -3.49 -9.34 27.78
N GLY A 108 -2.31 -8.74 27.94
CA GLY A 108 -2.13 -7.35 28.40
C GLY A 108 -1.41 -6.45 27.40
N CYS A 109 -1.34 -6.84 26.13
CA CYS A 109 -0.69 -6.03 25.10
C CYS A 109 -1.58 -4.84 24.78
N GLU A 110 -1.06 -3.63 24.90
CA GLU A 110 -1.78 -2.37 24.64
C GLU A 110 -1.71 -1.92 23.17
N HIS A 111 -1.15 -2.75 22.30
CA HIS A 111 -0.89 -2.41 20.89
C HIS A 111 -1.89 -3.03 19.91
N TYR A 112 -3.07 -3.45 20.39
CA TYR A 112 -4.11 -3.96 19.51
C TYR A 112 -4.73 -2.82 18.72
N LYS A 113 -4.48 -2.83 17.41
CA LYS A 113 -5.08 -1.88 16.47
C LYS A 113 -6.51 -2.28 16.14
N CYS A 114 -7.36 -1.28 15.92
CA CYS A 114 -8.71 -1.50 15.42
C CYS A 114 -8.69 -2.21 14.05
N ALA A 115 -9.72 -3.05 13.78
CA ALA A 115 -9.87 -3.72 12.49
C ALA A 115 -9.96 -2.75 11.29
N TYR A 116 -10.43 -1.52 11.54
CA TYR A 116 -10.54 -0.44 10.56
C TYR A 116 -9.30 0.47 10.53
N ALA A 117 -8.15 0.06 11.08
CA ALA A 117 -6.93 0.87 11.03
C ALA A 117 -6.48 1.21 9.60
N SER A 118 -6.73 0.32 8.64
CA SER A 118 -6.46 0.58 7.21
C SER A 118 -7.40 1.63 6.60
N GLN A 119 -8.53 1.92 7.25
CA GLN A 119 -9.52 2.91 6.84
C GLN A 119 -9.37 4.23 7.63
N GLY A 120 -8.31 4.36 8.44
CA GLY A 120 -7.98 5.60 9.16
C GLY A 120 -8.30 5.60 10.65
N CYS A 121 -8.85 4.51 11.21
CA CYS A 121 -9.04 4.44 12.66
C CYS A 121 -7.68 4.35 13.38
N SER A 122 -7.35 5.36 14.18
CA SER A 122 -6.09 5.45 14.93
C SER A 122 -6.11 4.75 16.29
N PHE A 123 -7.21 4.06 16.63
CA PHE A 123 -7.35 3.42 17.93
C PHE A 123 -6.35 2.27 18.10
N GLU A 124 -5.65 2.32 19.24
CA GLU A 124 -4.70 1.32 19.72
C GLU A 124 -4.94 1.14 21.23
N GLY A 125 -5.04 -0.10 21.71
CA GLY A 125 -5.31 -0.38 23.12
C GLY A 125 -5.18 -1.86 23.49
N THR A 126 -5.70 -2.26 24.65
CA THR A 126 -5.74 -3.68 25.01
C THR A 126 -6.71 -4.46 24.13
N ARG A 127 -6.64 -5.80 24.15
CA ARG A 127 -7.62 -6.63 23.43
C ARG A 127 -9.06 -6.29 23.82
N TYR A 128 -9.31 -6.12 25.11
CA TYR A 128 -10.63 -5.76 25.63
C TYR A 128 -11.07 -4.37 25.12
N ASP A 129 -10.18 -3.38 25.20
CA ASP A 129 -10.51 -2.02 24.77
C ASP A 129 -10.75 -1.93 23.27
N ARG A 130 -9.98 -2.69 22.47
CA ARG A 130 -10.20 -2.81 21.02
C ARG A 130 -11.55 -3.44 20.72
N ASP A 131 -11.89 -4.55 21.36
CA ASP A 131 -13.15 -5.25 21.12
C ASP A 131 -14.35 -4.36 21.54
N HIS A 132 -14.22 -3.65 22.65
CA HIS A 132 -15.20 -2.65 23.07
C HIS A 132 -15.29 -1.49 22.07
N HIS A 133 -14.16 -0.86 21.71
CA HIS A 133 -14.11 0.22 20.73
C HIS A 133 -14.76 -0.18 19.40
N GLN A 134 -14.49 -1.40 18.95
CA GLN A 134 -15.03 -1.92 17.70
C GLN A 134 -16.56 -2.06 17.80
N SER A 135 -17.10 -2.66 18.87
CA SER A 135 -18.54 -2.88 18.97
C SER A 135 -19.35 -1.62 19.29
N SER A 136 -18.81 -0.70 20.10
CA SER A 136 -19.55 0.47 20.60
C SER A 136 -19.37 1.72 19.73
N TYR A 137 -18.25 1.85 19.02
CA TYR A 137 -17.94 3.07 18.25
C TYR A 137 -17.62 2.78 16.79
N CYS A 138 -16.67 1.89 16.50
CA CYS A 138 -16.10 1.76 15.16
C CYS A 138 -17.06 1.05 14.18
N ASP A 139 -17.62 -0.10 14.54
CA ASP A 139 -18.56 -0.84 13.68
C ASP A 139 -19.79 0.01 13.31
N PRO A 140 -20.47 0.69 14.27
CA PRO A 140 -21.63 1.54 13.94
C PRO A 140 -21.26 2.72 13.04
N LEU A 141 -20.11 3.36 13.29
CA LEU A 141 -19.65 4.50 12.48
C LEU A 141 -19.33 4.07 11.05
N HIS A 142 -18.58 2.97 10.88
CA HIS A 142 -18.24 2.46 9.55
C HIS A 142 -19.47 1.95 8.80
N ARG A 143 -20.44 1.32 9.49
CA ARG A 143 -21.73 0.96 8.89
C ARG A 143 -22.46 2.21 8.41
N LYS A 144 -22.58 3.25 9.26
CA LYS A 144 -23.23 4.50 8.87
C LYS A 144 -22.53 5.17 7.68
N LEU A 145 -21.20 5.19 7.66
CA LEU A 145 -20.43 5.72 6.53
C LEU A 145 -20.72 4.93 5.23
N GLN A 146 -20.77 3.60 5.32
CA GLN A 146 -21.12 2.75 4.18
C GLN A 146 -22.55 3.01 3.68
N ASP A 147 -23.52 3.11 4.59
CA ASP A 147 -24.91 3.43 4.25
C ASP A 147 -25.00 4.79 3.55
N THR A 148 -24.34 5.83 4.10
CA THR A 148 -24.31 7.16 3.46
C THR A 148 -23.59 7.16 2.10
N SER A 149 -22.59 6.29 1.91
CA SER A 149 -21.91 6.14 0.63
C SER A 149 -22.85 5.57 -0.43
N LEU A 150 -23.69 4.60 -0.05
CA LEU A 150 -24.69 4.01 -0.95
C LEU A 150 -25.81 5.01 -1.27
N GLU A 151 -26.26 5.80 -0.29
CA GLU A 151 -27.24 6.87 -0.53
C GLU A 151 -26.69 7.93 -1.48
N LEU A 152 -25.42 8.33 -1.32
CA LEU A 152 -24.77 9.29 -2.21
C LEU A 152 -24.62 8.74 -3.64
N GLU A 153 -24.31 7.44 -3.78
CA GLU A 153 -24.27 6.77 -5.07
C GLU A 153 -25.65 6.77 -5.74
N ALA A 154 -26.73 6.50 -5.00
CA ALA A 154 -28.10 6.58 -5.52
C ALA A 154 -28.46 7.98 -6.01
N VAL A 155 -28.20 9.02 -5.21
CA VAL A 155 -28.43 10.43 -5.59
C VAL A 155 -27.60 10.82 -6.82
N SER A 156 -26.37 10.31 -6.94
CA SER A 156 -25.52 10.59 -8.09
C SER A 156 -26.06 10.01 -9.40
N VAL A 157 -26.72 8.85 -9.33
CA VAL A 157 -27.39 8.22 -10.47
C VAL A 157 -28.60 9.06 -10.87
N ASP A 158 -29.45 9.44 -9.92
CA ASP A 158 -30.64 10.26 -10.19
C ASP A 158 -30.25 11.63 -10.78
N ALA A 159 -29.21 12.27 -10.24
CA ALA A 159 -28.71 13.54 -10.76
C ALA A 159 -28.16 13.39 -12.19
N LYS A 160 -27.50 12.27 -12.49
CA LYS A 160 -27.04 11.98 -13.85
C LYS A 160 -28.21 11.81 -14.81
N ASP A 161 -29.25 11.09 -14.42
CA ASP A 161 -30.45 10.90 -15.24
C ASP A 161 -31.15 12.24 -15.52
N GLN A 162 -31.19 13.16 -14.54
CA GLN A 162 -31.70 14.52 -14.74
C GLN A 162 -30.86 15.33 -15.73
N VAL A 163 -29.53 15.24 -15.63
CA VAL A 163 -28.61 15.90 -16.58
C VAL A 163 -28.79 15.36 -17.99
N ASP A 164 -28.92 14.04 -18.14
CA ASP A 164 -29.13 13.39 -19.44
C ASP A 164 -30.50 13.80 -20.04
N ALA A 165 -31.55 13.90 -19.22
CA ALA A 165 -32.86 14.39 -19.65
C ALA A 165 -32.83 15.85 -20.12
N LEU A 166 -32.22 16.75 -19.35
CA LEU A 166 -32.07 18.16 -19.74
C LEU A 166 -31.18 18.32 -20.98
N SER A 167 -30.15 17.48 -21.12
CA SER A 167 -29.32 17.46 -22.33
C SER A 167 -30.12 17.06 -23.57
N ALA A 168 -31.05 16.12 -23.44
CA ALA A 168 -31.93 15.73 -24.54
C ALA A 168 -32.91 16.85 -24.92
N GLU A 169 -33.49 17.54 -23.93
CA GLU A 169 -34.36 18.70 -24.17
C GLU A 169 -33.60 19.86 -24.85
N LEU A 170 -32.37 20.12 -24.42
CA LEU A 170 -31.52 21.13 -25.04
C LEU A 170 -31.18 20.78 -26.50
N SER A 171 -30.89 19.51 -26.79
CA SER A 171 -30.68 19.04 -28.16
C SER A 171 -31.92 19.27 -29.02
N HIS A 172 -33.11 18.95 -28.51
CA HIS A 172 -34.37 19.16 -29.22
C HIS A 172 -34.64 20.66 -29.47
N ALA A 173 -34.37 21.52 -28.48
CA ALA A 173 -34.50 22.97 -28.65
C ALA A 173 -33.53 23.53 -29.69
N HIS A 174 -32.29 23.02 -29.72
CA HIS A 174 -31.30 23.38 -30.72
C HIS A 174 -31.74 22.98 -32.14
N ASP A 175 -32.26 21.77 -32.32
CA ASP A 175 -32.82 21.32 -33.60
C ASP A 175 -34.01 22.19 -34.04
N TYR A 176 -34.88 22.57 -33.09
CA TYR A 176 -35.99 23.47 -33.38
C TYR A 176 -35.52 24.85 -33.85
N ILE A 177 -34.54 25.45 -33.18
CA ILE A 177 -33.93 26.72 -33.61
C ILE A 177 -33.40 26.60 -35.03
N TYR A 178 -32.68 25.53 -35.34
CA TYR A 178 -32.15 25.28 -36.68
C TYR A 178 -33.26 25.24 -37.75
N THR A 179 -34.38 24.56 -37.47
CA THR A 179 -35.53 24.53 -38.41
C THR A 179 -36.16 25.92 -38.60
N LEU A 180 -36.26 26.73 -37.54
CA LEU A 180 -36.76 28.10 -37.65
C LEU A 180 -35.82 28.98 -38.48
N GLU A 181 -34.51 28.83 -38.32
CA GLU A 181 -33.52 29.53 -39.12
C GLU A 181 -33.65 29.20 -40.62
N GLU A 182 -33.84 27.92 -40.96
CA GLU A 182 -34.08 27.48 -42.33
C GLU A 182 -35.36 28.11 -42.92
N MET A 183 -36.46 28.10 -42.16
CA MET A 183 -37.71 28.74 -42.57
C MET A 183 -37.55 30.25 -42.79
N ILE A 184 -36.81 30.94 -41.92
CA ILE A 184 -36.53 32.37 -42.06
C ILE A 184 -35.71 32.64 -43.32
N GLN A 185 -34.74 31.79 -43.65
CA GLN A 185 -33.93 31.92 -44.86
C GLN A 185 -34.77 31.74 -46.14
N ASP A 186 -35.65 30.73 -46.18
CA ASP A 186 -36.58 30.51 -47.30
C ASP A 186 -37.53 31.70 -47.49
N LEU A 187 -38.10 32.23 -46.40
CA LEU A 187 -38.94 33.44 -46.45
C LEU A 187 -38.17 34.66 -46.97
N LYS A 188 -36.93 34.87 -46.52
CA LYS A 188 -36.05 35.94 -47.03
C LYS A 188 -35.80 35.80 -48.53
N GLN A 189 -35.57 34.58 -49.00
CA GLN A 189 -35.37 34.31 -50.43
C GLN A 189 -36.64 34.61 -51.24
N LYS A 190 -37.81 34.18 -50.76
CA LYS A 190 -39.11 34.46 -51.39
C LYS A 190 -39.40 35.96 -51.48
N ILE A 191 -39.13 36.72 -50.42
CA ILE A 191 -39.29 38.18 -50.41
C ILE A 191 -38.36 38.84 -51.44
N THR A 192 -37.11 38.39 -51.52
CA THR A 192 -36.12 38.94 -52.47
C THR A 192 -36.49 38.69 -53.94
N LEU A 193 -37.20 37.60 -54.23
CA LEU A 193 -37.66 37.23 -55.58
C LEU A 193 -39.02 37.83 -55.94
N SER A 194 -39.77 38.38 -54.99
CA SER A 194 -41.04 39.06 -55.29
C SER A 194 -40.76 40.38 -56.02
N PRO A 195 -41.33 40.60 -57.22
CA PRO A 195 -41.23 41.89 -57.90
C PRO A 195 -41.84 42.99 -57.01
N PRO A 196 -41.30 44.21 -57.02
CA PRO A 196 -41.90 45.33 -56.31
C PRO A 196 -43.28 45.62 -56.90
N GLU A 197 -44.35 45.23 -56.20
CA GLU A 197 -45.70 45.68 -56.51
C GLU A 197 -45.74 47.21 -56.38
N GLN A 198 -46.16 47.88 -57.46
CA GLN A 198 -46.27 49.34 -57.46
C GLN A 198 -47.36 49.78 -56.47
N PRO A 199 -47.10 50.75 -55.59
CA PRO A 199 -48.03 51.15 -54.54
C PRO A 199 -49.27 51.83 -55.13
N ALA A 200 -50.43 51.18 -55.01
CA ALA A 200 -51.72 51.82 -55.19
C ALA A 200 -52.05 52.69 -53.97
N LEU A 201 -51.92 54.01 -54.12
CA LEU A 201 -52.29 55.01 -53.12
C LEU A 201 -53.80 54.94 -52.81
N VAL A 202 -54.18 54.43 -51.64
CA VAL A 202 -55.51 54.66 -51.06
C VAL A 202 -55.34 55.15 -49.62
N LEU A 203 -55.55 56.45 -49.42
CA LEU A 203 -55.74 57.09 -48.13
C LEU A 203 -57.05 56.60 -47.50
N SER A 204 -56.98 55.90 -46.38
CA SER A 204 -58.11 55.78 -45.45
C SER A 204 -57.62 55.90 -44.01
N SER A 205 -58.22 56.85 -43.29
CA SER A 205 -57.83 57.32 -41.97
C SER A 205 -58.00 56.26 -40.88
N PRO A 206 -57.11 56.21 -39.86
CA PRO A 206 -57.25 55.27 -38.75
C PRO A 206 -58.25 55.75 -37.69
N PRO A 207 -59.09 54.87 -37.11
CA PRO A 207 -59.88 55.17 -35.93
C PRO A 207 -59.00 55.17 -34.67
N SER A 208 -59.23 56.15 -33.80
CA SER A 208 -58.57 56.32 -32.52
C SER A 208 -59.08 55.27 -31.52
N VAL A 209 -58.23 54.30 -31.17
CA VAL A 209 -58.50 53.30 -30.13
C VAL A 209 -57.69 53.67 -28.88
N ARG A 210 -58.40 54.00 -27.80
CA ARG A 210 -57.85 54.24 -26.47
C ARG A 210 -57.48 52.91 -25.82
N PHE A 211 -56.22 52.75 -25.45
CA PHE A 211 -55.77 51.63 -24.60
C PHE A 211 -55.73 52.06 -23.13
N SER A 212 -56.50 51.34 -22.31
CA SER A 212 -56.45 51.40 -20.86
C SER A 212 -55.24 50.61 -20.36
N THR A 213 -54.41 51.24 -19.54
CA THR A 213 -53.29 50.60 -18.84
C THR A 213 -53.79 49.70 -17.71
N PRO A 214 -53.37 48.43 -17.61
CA PRO A 214 -53.48 47.69 -16.37
C PRO A 214 -52.28 47.98 -15.47
N THR A 215 -52.59 48.52 -14.30
CA THR A 215 -51.70 48.61 -13.14
C THR A 215 -51.47 47.20 -12.59
N SER A 216 -50.27 46.66 -12.79
CA SER A 216 -49.85 45.41 -12.16
C SER A 216 -48.82 45.68 -11.08
N ARG A 217 -49.33 45.49 -9.86
CA ARG A 217 -48.73 45.65 -8.54
C ARG A 217 -47.54 44.71 -8.36
N ALA A 218 -46.38 45.27 -8.02
CA ALA A 218 -45.27 44.52 -7.47
C ALA A 218 -45.61 44.10 -6.02
N THR A 219 -45.60 42.80 -5.75
CA THR A 219 -45.49 42.27 -4.38
C THR A 219 -44.14 41.58 -4.26
N PHE A 220 -43.21 42.33 -3.67
CA PHE A 220 -41.98 41.83 -3.09
C PHE A 220 -42.37 41.05 -1.83
N SER A 221 -41.96 39.77 -1.73
CA SER A 221 -42.01 39.00 -0.50
C SER A 221 -40.58 38.61 -0.16
N SER A 222 -39.95 39.46 0.66
CA SER A 222 -38.76 39.12 1.42
C SER A 222 -39.17 38.17 2.54
N THR A 223 -38.74 36.91 2.47
CA THR A 223 -38.59 36.08 3.65
C THR A 223 -37.10 36.10 3.98
N ASP A 224 -36.76 36.94 4.96
CA ASP A 224 -35.56 36.82 5.75
C ASP A 224 -35.66 35.48 6.48
N ASP A 225 -34.85 34.50 6.07
CA ASP A 225 -34.64 33.26 6.80
C ASP A 225 -33.28 33.39 7.49
N ASP A 226 -33.36 33.65 8.80
CA ASP A 226 -32.23 33.81 9.72
C ASP A 226 -31.36 32.56 9.69
N SER A 227 -30.25 32.69 8.99
CA SER A 227 -29.14 31.74 9.03
C SER A 227 -28.44 31.86 10.38
N GLU A 228 -28.82 30.99 11.33
CA GLU A 228 -28.01 30.70 12.51
C GLU A 228 -26.81 29.85 12.04
N ALA A 229 -25.75 30.54 11.64
CA ALA A 229 -24.48 29.96 11.26
C ALA A 229 -23.84 29.28 12.49
N SER A 230 -24.06 27.98 12.63
CA SER A 230 -23.14 27.14 13.39
C SER A 230 -21.80 27.12 12.66
N GLU A 231 -20.79 27.70 13.29
CA GLU A 231 -19.40 27.64 12.84
C GLU A 231 -18.93 26.18 12.79
N GLU A 232 -19.13 25.53 11.64
CA GLU A 232 -18.49 24.24 11.38
C GLU A 232 -16.99 24.48 11.19
N PRO A 233 -16.13 23.64 11.80
CA PRO A 233 -14.70 23.75 11.63
C PRO A 233 -14.35 23.52 10.16
N VAL A 234 -13.90 24.59 9.49
CA VAL A 234 -13.33 24.55 8.15
C VAL A 234 -12.05 23.72 8.21
N TYR A 235 -12.18 22.42 7.97
CA TYR A 235 -11.05 21.56 7.67
C TYR A 235 -10.57 21.87 6.25
N PRO A 236 -9.26 22.06 6.04
CA PRO A 236 -8.72 22.44 4.73
C PRO A 236 -8.91 21.29 3.74
N PHE A 237 -9.94 21.40 2.89
CA PHE A 237 -10.24 20.46 1.80
C PHE A 237 -9.07 20.29 0.81
N ALA A 238 -8.11 21.22 0.82
CA ALA A 238 -6.88 21.15 0.04
C ALA A 238 -6.03 19.91 0.41
N ASP A 239 -6.00 19.51 1.69
CA ASP A 239 -5.14 18.41 2.14
C ASP A 239 -5.65 17.02 1.72
N ILE A 240 -6.97 16.88 1.51
CA ILE A 240 -7.58 15.61 1.11
C ILE A 240 -7.31 15.31 -0.38
N LEU A 241 -7.31 16.35 -1.22
CA LEU A 241 -7.01 16.20 -2.65
C LEU A 241 -5.52 15.93 -2.88
N GLU A 242 -4.63 16.58 -2.14
CA GLU A 242 -3.19 16.29 -2.19
C GLU A 242 -2.86 14.88 -1.70
N TRP A 243 -3.53 14.41 -0.63
CA TRP A 243 -3.35 13.04 -0.14
C TRP A 243 -3.82 12.00 -1.17
N ARG A 244 -4.99 12.22 -1.82
CA ARG A 244 -5.48 11.31 -2.89
C ARG A 244 -4.57 11.33 -4.12
N ALA A 245 -4.04 12.47 -4.53
CA ALA A 245 -3.08 12.57 -5.63
C ALA A 245 -1.79 11.81 -5.32
N GLY A 246 -1.31 11.88 -4.07
CA GLY A 246 -0.14 11.12 -3.60
C GLY A 246 -0.34 9.59 -3.64
N GLN A 247 -1.54 9.09 -3.36
CA GLN A 247 -1.85 7.65 -3.43
C GLN A 247 -1.88 7.12 -4.87
N ILE A 248 -2.40 7.90 -5.82
CA ILE A 248 -2.42 7.54 -7.24
C ILE A 248 -0.99 7.48 -7.79
N ALA A 249 -0.13 8.45 -7.44
CA ALA A 249 1.27 8.46 -7.88
C ALA A 249 2.08 7.28 -7.32
N ARG A 250 1.80 6.81 -6.11
CA ARG A 250 2.48 5.63 -5.54
C ARG A 250 2.11 4.33 -6.25
N LYS A 251 0.82 4.15 -6.58
CA LYS A 251 0.34 2.97 -7.32
C LYS A 251 0.93 2.89 -8.73
N THR A 252 1.04 4.00 -9.45
CA THR A 252 1.63 4.01 -10.81
C THR A 252 3.12 3.68 -10.80
N VAL A 253 3.88 4.13 -9.80
CA VAL A 253 5.30 3.77 -9.63
C VAL A 253 5.49 2.30 -9.29
N GLU A 254 4.61 1.74 -8.45
CA GLU A 254 4.67 0.31 -8.06
C GLU A 254 4.36 -0.61 -9.25
N GLU A 255 3.35 -0.29 -10.06
CA GLU A 255 3.04 -1.02 -11.30
C GLU A 255 4.16 -0.93 -12.34
N ALA A 256 4.77 0.26 -12.51
CA ALA A 256 5.91 0.45 -13.40
C ALA A 256 7.13 -0.38 -12.96
N ASN A 257 7.42 -0.45 -11.66
CA ASN A 257 8.49 -1.28 -11.11
C ASN A 257 8.20 -2.78 -11.24
N LYS A 258 6.95 -3.21 -11.06
CA LYS A 258 6.53 -4.60 -11.28
C LYS A 258 6.74 -5.02 -12.74
N LYS A 259 6.42 -4.14 -13.68
CA LYS A 259 6.65 -4.37 -15.13
C LYS A 259 8.14 -4.46 -15.50
N ARG A 260 9.00 -3.68 -14.83
CA ARG A 260 10.47 -3.78 -15.04
C ARG A 260 11.05 -5.08 -14.49
N ARG A 261 10.57 -5.58 -13.35
CA ARG A 261 11.06 -6.85 -12.78
C ARG A 261 10.64 -8.08 -13.59
N GLY A 262 9.46 -8.06 -14.22
CA GLY A 262 9.01 -9.16 -15.07
C GLY A 262 9.72 -9.28 -16.43
N SER A 263 10.59 -8.34 -16.79
CA SER A 263 11.24 -8.29 -18.11
C SER A 263 12.69 -8.78 -18.14
N LEU A 264 13.26 -9.20 -17.01
CA LEU A 264 14.68 -9.56 -16.89
C LEU A 264 14.98 -11.08 -16.89
N ASP A 265 13.96 -11.94 -16.90
CA ASP A 265 14.14 -13.41 -16.76
C ASP A 265 14.07 -14.20 -18.09
N LEU A 266 14.20 -13.56 -19.25
CA LEU A 266 14.28 -14.23 -20.56
C LEU A 266 15.56 -13.85 -21.29
N VAL A 267 16.69 -14.34 -20.78
CA VAL A 267 17.91 -14.48 -21.60
C VAL A 267 18.20 -15.98 -21.68
N ASP A 268 17.81 -16.57 -22.81
CA ASP A 268 18.10 -17.95 -23.17
C ASP A 268 19.61 -18.20 -23.11
N VAL A 269 20.04 -19.00 -22.13
CA VAL A 269 21.40 -19.55 -22.08
C VAL A 269 21.46 -20.67 -23.11
N GLU A 270 21.90 -20.35 -24.32
CA GLU A 270 22.23 -21.32 -25.36
C GLU A 270 23.26 -22.34 -24.84
N GLN A 271 22.88 -23.62 -24.85
CA GLN A 271 23.74 -24.74 -24.50
C GLN A 271 24.78 -25.02 -25.59
N PRO A 272 26.05 -25.34 -25.24
CA PRO A 272 27.07 -25.62 -26.23
C PRO A 272 26.93 -27.01 -26.86
N LEU A 273 27.12 -27.00 -28.18
CA LEU A 273 27.13 -28.11 -29.14
C LEU A 273 27.96 -29.33 -28.69
N LYS A 274 27.32 -30.50 -28.77
CA LYS A 274 27.96 -31.83 -28.78
C LYS A 274 28.90 -31.92 -29.98
N ARG A 275 30.21 -32.12 -29.75
CA ARG A 275 31.13 -32.63 -30.76
C ARG A 275 31.14 -34.16 -30.69
N SER A 276 30.73 -34.78 -31.80
CA SER A 276 30.96 -36.18 -32.10
C SER A 276 32.47 -36.44 -32.21
N ARG A 277 32.88 -37.63 -31.78
CA ARG A 277 34.23 -38.13 -31.97
C ARG A 277 34.09 -39.57 -32.47
N ASP A 278 34.19 -39.70 -33.79
CA ASP A 278 34.52 -40.96 -34.45
C ASP A 278 36.05 -41.03 -34.56
N ALA A 279 36.64 -42.07 -33.94
CA ALA A 279 37.89 -42.76 -34.29
C ALA A 279 38.18 -43.83 -33.22
#